data_AF-A0ABD0P112-F1
#
_entry.id   AF-A0ABD0P112-F1
#
_cell.length_a   1.000
_cell.length_b   1.000
_cell.length_c   1.000
_cell.angle_alpha   90.00
_cell.angle_beta   90.00
_cell.angle_gamma   90.00
#
_symmetry.space_group_name_H-M   'P 1'
#
loop_
_entity.id
_entity.type
_entity.pdbx_description
1 polymer ?
#
loop_
_entity_poly.entity_id
_entity_poly.type
_entity_poly.pdbx_seq_one_letter_code
_entity_poly.pdbx_strand_id
1 'polypeptide(L)'
;MEAFSSKDMAMKAQKKILSHMASKSVAHMFIDDNSSEVLDELYRVSKEHTGNRSEAQKVVKNMIKIAVKVGVLFRHEKFSADELSVAQDFRKKLHHGAMTAISFQE
;
A
#
# COMPACT_ATOMS: atom_id res chain seq x y z
N MET A 1 9.71 -4.26 -45.64
CA MET A 1 9.83 -5.16 -44.49
C MET A 1 9.82 -4.31 -43.24
N GLU A 2 8.93 -4.58 -42.29
CA GLU A 2 9.05 -3.94 -40.97
C GLU A 2 10.37 -4.37 -40.35
N ALA A 3 11.22 -3.41 -39.96
CA ALA A 3 12.49 -3.70 -39.35
C ALA A 3 12.24 -4.26 -37.95
N PHE A 4 12.69 -5.49 -37.71
CA PHE A 4 12.65 -6.08 -36.37
C PHE A 4 13.56 -5.27 -35.43
N SER A 5 12.99 -4.83 -34.31
CA SER A 5 13.70 -4.09 -33.25
C SER A 5 13.64 -4.90 -31.97
N SER A 6 14.78 -5.48 -31.58
CA SER A 6 14.94 -6.18 -30.31
C SER A 6 14.68 -5.26 -29.11
N LYS A 7 14.96 -3.96 -29.26
CA LYS A 7 14.67 -2.93 -28.25
C LYS A 7 13.17 -2.78 -28.01
N ASP A 8 12.35 -2.75 -29.06
CA ASP A 8 10.89 -2.61 -28.91
C ASP A 8 10.26 -3.87 -28.33
N MET A 9 10.78 -5.04 -28.70
CA MET A 9 10.38 -6.32 -28.10
C MET A 9 10.73 -6.38 -26.61
N ALA A 10 11.96 -5.97 -26.24
CA ALA A 10 12.39 -5.91 -24.84
C ALA A 10 11.56 -4.91 -24.02
N MET A 11 11.26 -3.73 -24.55
CA MET A 11 10.41 -2.73 -23.88
C MET A 11 8.97 -3.22 -23.69
N LYS A 12 8.39 -3.94 -24.66
CA LYS A 12 7.07 -4.55 -24.53
C LYS A 12 7.06 -5.65 -23.46
N ALA A 13 8.09 -6.50 -23.43
CA ALA A 13 8.24 -7.54 -22.42
C ALA A 13 8.41 -6.94 -21.01
N GLN A 14 9.28 -5.94 -20.86
CA GLN A 14 9.49 -5.22 -19.59
C GLN A 14 8.21 -4.55 -19.11
N LYS A 15 7.48 -3.83 -19.97
CA LYS A 15 6.18 -3.24 -19.62
C LYS A 15 5.18 -4.27 -19.13
N LYS A 16 5.11 -5.45 -19.78
CA LYS A 16 4.19 -6.53 -19.42
C LYS A 16 4.53 -7.18 -18.07
N ILE A 17 5.82 -7.30 -17.75
CA ILE A 17 6.29 -7.78 -16.45
C ILE A 17 6.00 -6.74 -15.36
N LEU A 18 6.35 -5.47 -15.59
CA LEU A 18 6.08 -4.37 -14.66
C LEU A 18 4.57 -4.21 -14.38
N SER A 19 3.71 -4.38 -15.40
CA SER A 19 2.27 -4.33 -15.20
C SER A 19 1.72 -5.51 -14.40
N HIS A 20 2.34 -6.69 -14.50
CA HIS A 20 2.00 -7.85 -13.65
C HIS A 20 2.46 -7.65 -12.20
N MET A 21 3.66 -7.09 -12.00
CA MET A 21 4.17 -6.72 -10.68
C MET A 21 3.34 -5.61 -10.02
N ALA A 22 2.63 -4.80 -10.79
CA ALA A 22 1.73 -3.77 -10.28
C ALA A 22 0.29 -4.26 -10.01
N SER A 23 0.00 -5.56 -10.16
CA SER A 23 -1.37 -6.10 -10.09
C SER A 23 -1.79 -6.59 -8.69
N LYS A 24 -3.09 -6.90 -8.53
CA LYS A 24 -3.82 -7.34 -7.31
C LYS A 24 -3.06 -8.30 -6.38
N SER A 25 -2.19 -9.15 -6.90
CA SER A 25 -1.39 -10.11 -6.10
C SER A 25 -0.46 -9.42 -5.11
N VAL A 26 0.11 -8.26 -5.47
CA VAL A 26 0.99 -7.51 -4.55
C VAL A 26 0.19 -6.84 -3.45
N ALA A 27 -1.04 -6.38 -3.74
CA ALA A 27 -1.92 -5.84 -2.69
C ALA A 27 -2.34 -6.91 -1.67
N HIS A 28 -2.75 -8.10 -2.13
CA HIS A 28 -3.07 -9.23 -1.24
C HIS A 28 -1.85 -9.77 -0.46
N MET A 29 -0.63 -9.60 -0.99
CA MET A 29 0.58 -9.96 -0.26
C MET A 29 0.85 -9.03 0.94
N PHE A 30 0.35 -7.79 0.91
CA PHE A 30 0.56 -6.79 1.97
C PHE A 30 -0.66 -6.55 2.86
N ILE A 31 -1.84 -7.01 2.45
CA ILE A 31 -3.10 -6.84 3.18
C ILE A 31 -3.70 -8.23 3.39
N ASP A 32 -3.50 -8.77 4.59
CA ASP A 32 -4.11 -10.02 5.06
C ASP A 32 -5.56 -9.81 5.51
N ASP A 33 -6.23 -10.89 5.91
CA ASP A 33 -7.65 -10.86 6.30
C ASP A 33 -7.87 -9.96 7.54
N ASN A 34 -7.00 -10.05 8.55
CA ASN A 34 -7.06 -9.19 9.75
C ASN A 34 -6.92 -7.71 9.39
N SER A 35 -5.96 -7.36 8.55
CA SER A 35 -5.75 -5.98 8.08
C SER A 35 -6.94 -5.48 7.26
N SER A 36 -7.58 -6.38 6.49
CA SER A 36 -8.78 -6.06 5.72
C SER A 36 -9.96 -5.70 6.64
N GLU A 37 -10.18 -6.46 7.71
CA GLU A 37 -11.23 -6.17 8.71
C GLU A 37 -11.01 -4.81 9.38
N VAL A 38 -9.76 -4.48 9.75
CA VAL A 38 -9.42 -3.17 10.31
C VAL A 38 -9.70 -2.05 9.30
N LEU A 39 -9.35 -2.22 8.03
CA LEU A 39 -9.62 -1.24 6.98
C LEU A 39 -11.12 -1.04 6.73
N ASP A 40 -11.93 -2.10 6.86
CA ASP A 40 -13.39 -2.03 6.75
C ASP A 40 -14.01 -1.26 7.92
N GLU A 41 -13.52 -1.43 9.15
CA GLU A 41 -13.97 -0.63 10.29
C GLU A 41 -13.53 0.84 10.16
N LEU A 42 -12.30 1.10 9.69
CA LEU A 42 -11.86 2.46 9.38
C LEU A 42 -12.73 3.12 8.30
N TYR A 43 -13.17 2.37 7.30
CA TYR A 43 -14.15 2.85 6.32
C TYR A 43 -15.49 3.18 6.97
N ARG A 44 -16.02 2.32 7.85
CA ARG A 44 -17.30 2.54 8.54
C ARG A 44 -17.25 3.82 9.38
N VAL A 45 -16.22 3.97 10.20
CA VAL A 45 -16.00 5.18 11.03
C VAL A 45 -15.83 6.42 10.16
N SER A 46 -15.03 6.35 9.10
CA SER A 46 -14.83 7.48 8.18
C SER A 46 -16.13 7.88 7.47
N LYS A 47 -16.94 6.91 7.05
CA LYS A 47 -18.23 7.15 6.40
C LYS A 47 -19.22 7.81 7.35
N GLU A 48 -19.29 7.31 8.58
CA GLU A 48 -20.15 7.88 9.62
C GLU A 48 -19.75 9.34 9.93
N HIS A 49 -18.45 9.58 10.12
CA HIS A 49 -17.93 10.91 10.43
C HIS A 49 -18.12 11.93 9.30
N THR A 50 -17.89 11.52 8.05
CA THR A 50 -17.97 12.42 6.88
C THR A 50 -19.39 12.56 6.32
N GLY A 51 -20.28 11.61 6.63
CA GLY A 51 -21.57 11.48 5.93
C GLY A 51 -21.45 11.19 4.43
N ASN A 52 -20.23 10.93 3.92
CA ASN A 52 -19.96 10.86 2.49
C ASN A 52 -19.23 9.55 2.12
N ARG A 53 -19.98 8.67 1.44
CA ARG A 53 -19.46 7.39 0.96
C ARG A 53 -18.24 7.54 0.04
N SER A 54 -18.27 8.50 -0.89
CA SER A 54 -17.19 8.66 -1.87
C SER A 54 -15.89 9.11 -1.21
N GLU A 55 -16.01 10.00 -0.23
CA GLU A 55 -14.88 10.51 0.54
C GLU A 55 -14.28 9.42 1.43
N ALA A 56 -15.11 8.68 2.19
CA ALA A 56 -14.65 7.56 3.00
C ALA A 56 -13.95 6.46 2.17
N GLN A 57 -14.52 6.12 1.00
CA GLN A 57 -13.86 5.20 0.05
C GLN A 57 -12.52 5.74 -0.45
N LYS A 58 -12.41 7.05 -0.69
CA LYS A 58 -11.17 7.69 -1.14
C LYS A 58 -10.09 7.62 -0.06
N VAL A 59 -10.45 7.83 1.20
CA VAL A 59 -9.54 7.72 2.36
C VAL A 59 -8.95 6.31 2.42
N VAL A 60 -9.78 5.27 2.51
CA VAL A 60 -9.31 3.87 2.62
C VAL A 60 -8.53 3.44 1.39
N LYS A 61 -8.99 3.79 0.19
CA LYS A 61 -8.25 3.53 -1.06
C LYS A 61 -6.85 4.16 -1.04
N ASN A 62 -6.71 5.39 -0.54
CA ASN A 62 -5.43 6.06 -0.47
C ASN A 62 -4.51 5.41 0.57
N MET A 63 -5.04 4.99 1.73
CA MET A 63 -4.28 4.21 2.72
C MET A 63 -3.72 2.92 2.10
N ILE A 64 -4.56 2.14 1.42
CA ILE A 64 -4.15 0.91 0.72
C ILE A 64 -3.04 1.19 -0.29
N LYS A 65 -3.20 2.22 -1.14
CA LYS A 65 -2.19 2.58 -2.15
C LYS A 65 -0.84 2.93 -1.53
N ILE A 66 -0.85 3.70 -0.45
CA ILE A 66 0.37 4.12 0.25
C ILE A 66 1.04 2.90 0.90
N ALA A 67 0.28 2.10 1.64
CA ALA A 67 0.79 0.89 2.29
C ALA A 67 1.45 -0.07 1.28
N VAL A 68 0.77 -0.35 0.16
CA VAL A 68 1.31 -1.20 -0.91
C VAL A 68 2.58 -0.59 -1.51
N LYS A 69 2.60 0.72 -1.78
CA LYS A 69 3.79 1.37 -2.36
C LYS A 69 4.99 1.28 -1.41
N VAL A 70 4.80 1.53 -0.12
CA VAL A 70 5.85 1.40 0.90
C VAL A 70 6.32 -0.05 1.00
N GLY A 71 5.40 -1.02 1.02
CA GLY A 71 5.74 -2.45 1.04
C GLY A 71 6.57 -2.88 -0.16
N VAL A 72 6.23 -2.42 -1.37
CA VAL A 72 6.99 -2.68 -2.59
C VAL A 72 8.40 -2.09 -2.51
N LEU A 73 8.54 -0.83 -2.08
CA LEU A 73 9.85 -0.19 -1.91
C LEU A 73 10.73 -0.94 -0.89
N PHE A 74 10.13 -1.35 0.23
CA PHE A 74 10.82 -2.12 1.26
C PHE A 74 11.29 -3.48 0.74
N ARG A 75 10.40 -4.24 0.09
CA ARG A 75 10.70 -5.59 -0.44
C ARG A 75 11.79 -5.58 -1.51
N HIS A 76 11.91 -4.49 -2.26
CA HIS A 76 12.91 -4.35 -3.33
C HIS A 76 14.14 -3.54 -2.89
N GLU A 77 14.35 -3.38 -1.58
CA GLU A 77 15.52 -2.72 -1.00
C GLU A 77 15.77 -1.33 -1.63
N LYS A 78 14.69 -0.58 -1.85
CA LYS A 78 14.75 0.74 -2.50
C LYS A 78 14.94 1.90 -1.53
N PHE A 79 14.93 1.64 -0.23
CA PHE A 79 15.22 2.64 0.79
C PHE A 79 16.72 2.74 1.05
N SER A 80 17.22 3.96 1.15
CA SER A 80 18.52 4.28 1.71
C SER A 80 18.58 3.96 3.22
N ALA A 81 19.78 4.02 3.80
CA ALA A 81 19.97 3.81 5.24
C ALA A 81 19.14 4.82 6.08
N ASP A 82 19.11 6.09 5.67
CA ASP A 82 18.34 7.14 6.34
C ASP A 82 16.84 6.89 6.23
N GLU A 83 16.35 6.51 5.05
CA GLU A 83 14.93 6.18 4.85
C GLU A 83 14.52 4.92 5.62
N LEU A 84 15.41 3.93 5.76
CA LEU A 84 15.17 2.76 6.61
C LEU A 84 15.07 3.15 8.08
N SER A 85 15.88 4.10 8.56
CA SER A 85 15.77 4.64 9.92
C SER A 85 14.41 5.31 10.13
N VAL A 86 13.96 6.14 9.19
CA VAL A 86 12.62 6.75 9.21
C VAL A 86 11.52 5.69 9.20
N ALA A 87 11.65 4.63 8.40
CA ALA A 87 10.68 3.52 8.35
C ALA A 87 10.60 2.75 9.68
N GLN A 88 11.72 2.55 10.36
CA GLN A 88 11.76 1.92 11.68
C GLN A 88 11.06 2.78 12.74
N ASP A 89 11.29 4.08 12.72
CA ASP A 89 10.63 5.01 13.64
C ASP A 89 9.15 5.15 13.34
N PHE A 90 8.75 5.15 12.06
CA PHE A 90 7.35 5.07 11.65
C PHE A 90 6.69 3.81 12.22
N ARG A 91 7.34 2.64 12.12
CA ARG A 91 6.81 1.39 12.68
C ARG A 91 6.58 1.49 14.20
N LYS A 92 7.53 2.06 14.94
CA LYS A 92 7.40 2.26 16.40
C LYS A 92 6.23 3.18 16.73
N LYS A 93 6.11 4.31 16.03
CA LYS A 93 5.02 5.29 16.23
C LYS A 93 3.66 4.71 15.87
N LEU A 94 3.57 3.95 14.78
CA LEU A 94 2.35 3.28 14.37
C LEU A 94 1.89 2.27 15.42
N HIS A 95 2.82 1.44 15.93
CA HIS A 95 2.52 0.50 17.00
C HIS A 95 2.05 1.20 18.28
N HIS A 96 2.75 2.27 18.69
CA HIS A 96 2.35 3.06 19.85
C HIS A 96 0.94 3.66 19.67
N GLY A 97 0.67 4.27 18.52
CA GLY A 97 -0.65 4.82 18.22
C GLY A 97 -1.77 3.77 18.25
N ALA A 98 -1.50 2.56 17.74
CA ALA A 98 -2.44 1.44 17.83
C ALA A 98 -2.71 1.03 19.29
N MET A 99 -1.67 0.89 20.12
CA MET A 99 -1.82 0.58 21.54
C MET A 99 -2.56 1.68 22.32
N THR A 100 -2.32 2.95 21.99
CA THR A 100 -3.06 4.08 22.57
C THR A 100 -4.54 4.04 22.20
N ALA A 101 -4.87 3.75 20.94
CA ALA A 101 -6.26 3.64 20.52
C ALA A 101 -7.00 2.53 21.27
N ILE A 102 -6.35 1.37 21.46
CA ILE A 102 -6.89 0.26 22.27
C ILE A 102 -7.10 0.71 23.73
N SER A 103 -6.09 1.35 24.32
CA SER A 103 -6.17 1.85 25.71
C SER A 103 -7.24 2.92 25.96
N PHE A 104 -7.74 3.61 24.93
CA PHE A 104 -8.84 4.57 25.08
C PHE A 104 -10.22 3.91 25.00
N GLN A 105 -10.29 2.68 24.51
CA GLN A 105 -11.51 1.89 24.48
C GLN A 105 -11.66 1.03 25.75
N GLU A 106 -10.55 0.49 26.25
CA GLU A 106 -10.47 -0.32 27.48
C GLU A 106 -10.56 0.53 28.75
#